data_AF-A0A9X1YZ27-F1
#
_entry.id   AF-A0A9X1YZ27-F1
#
_cell.length_a   1.000
_cell.length_b   1.000
_cell.length_c   1.000
_cell.angle_alpha   90.00
_cell.angle_beta   90.00
_cell.angle_gamma   90.00
#
_symmetry.space_group_name_H-M   'P 1'
#
loop_
_entity.id
_entity.type
_entity.pdbx_description
1 polymer ?
#
loop_
_entity_poly.entity_id
_entity_poly.type
_entity_poly.pdbx_seq_one_letter_code
_entity_poly.pdbx_strand_id
1 'polypeptide(L)'
;PSSDVVKALAQMAEKTGCWIIAEGVETEAELNFALECGSRYVQGFLFARAEIDFFATDAFVQPFARLRERYVQQKLMERTRLMDMRRQLAELMALLQAWAQAQAPISQLPQLDAFPWLLRFYQCDRHGTQLTPNLEWRNQGWVADNSYVGHNWSWRPYFYHLLAEGWDERRLTLSNTYRDATSNQYCLTAGQFFDNGQRLLLIDIDAAGL
;
A
#
# COMPACT_ATOMS: atom_id res chain seq x y z
N PRO A 1 1.59 1.02 15.65
CA PRO A 1 0.53 0.60 16.61
C PRO A 1 -0.36 1.76 17.07
N SER A 2 0.20 2.86 17.59
CA SER A 2 -0.57 4.04 18.02
C SER A 2 -1.21 4.78 16.83
N SER A 3 -0.47 4.96 15.73
CA SER A 3 -0.95 5.63 14.52
C SER A 3 -2.14 4.92 13.85
N ASP A 4 -2.12 3.59 13.80
CA ASP A 4 -3.17 2.80 13.14
C ASP A 4 -4.48 2.85 13.93
N VAL A 5 -4.40 2.88 15.26
CA VAL A 5 -5.56 3.08 16.14
C VAL A 5 -6.17 4.46 15.93
N VAL A 6 -5.35 5.52 15.87
CA VAL A 6 -5.86 6.87 15.60
C VAL A 6 -6.48 6.96 14.20
N LYS A 7 -5.87 6.34 13.18
CA LYS A 7 -6.45 6.26 11.84
C LYS A 7 -7.80 5.52 11.82
N ALA A 8 -7.95 4.46 12.60
CA ALA A 8 -9.23 3.77 12.73
C ALA A 8 -10.30 4.64 13.41
N LEU A 9 -9.94 5.38 14.46
CA LEU A 9 -10.84 6.34 15.12
C LEU A 9 -11.23 7.49 14.19
N ALA A 10 -10.28 7.98 13.37
CA ALA A 10 -10.54 9.01 12.37
C ALA A 10 -11.54 8.53 11.30
N GLN A 11 -11.37 7.30 10.80
CA GLN A 11 -12.33 6.68 9.86
C GLN A 11 -13.72 6.53 10.48
N MET A 12 -13.79 6.21 11.78
CA MET A 12 -15.06 6.16 12.50
C MET A 12 -15.70 7.55 12.55
N ALA A 13 -14.95 8.57 12.96
CA ALA A 13 -15.42 9.95 13.06
C ALA A 13 -15.95 10.48 11.71
N GLU A 14 -15.26 10.17 10.60
CA GLU A 14 -15.72 10.50 9.25
C GLU A 14 -17.09 9.87 8.95
N LYS A 15 -17.26 8.57 9.26
CA LYS A 15 -18.52 7.84 9.04
C LYS A 15 -19.66 8.30 9.94
N THR A 16 -19.36 8.80 11.14
CA THR A 16 -20.36 9.29 12.09
C THR A 16 -20.60 10.80 12.01
N GLY A 17 -19.87 11.53 11.16
CA GLY A 17 -19.97 12.98 11.05
C GLY A 17 -19.37 13.75 12.23
N CYS A 18 -18.54 13.10 13.06
CA CYS A 18 -17.88 13.74 14.18
C CYS A 18 -16.72 14.60 13.69
N TRP A 19 -16.55 15.78 14.30
CA TRP A 19 -15.35 16.59 14.08
C TRP A 19 -14.19 16.08 14.91
N ILE A 20 -13.01 16.08 14.31
CA ILE A 20 -11.76 15.73 14.98
C ILE A 20 -11.04 17.03 15.35
N ILE A 21 -10.58 17.09 16.59
CA ILE A 21 -9.69 18.13 17.10
C ILE A 21 -8.38 17.42 17.49
N ALA A 22 -7.27 17.87 16.93
CA ALA A 22 -5.94 17.38 17.28
C ALA A 22 -5.25 18.40 18.19
N GLU A 23 -5.10 18.03 19.47
CA GLU A 23 -4.41 18.83 20.49
C GLU A 23 -2.99 18.31 20.71
N GLY A 24 -2.12 19.15 21.28
CA GLY A 24 -0.73 18.77 21.55
C GLY A 24 0.14 18.64 20.29
N VAL A 25 -0.19 19.35 19.21
CA VAL A 25 0.62 19.37 17.98
C VAL A 25 1.84 20.26 18.19
N GLU A 26 3.02 19.67 18.31
CA GLU A 26 4.28 20.37 18.59
C GLU A 26 5.23 20.38 17.39
N THR A 27 5.06 19.44 16.46
CA THR A 27 5.91 19.24 15.29
C THR A 27 5.12 19.23 13.99
N GLU A 28 5.80 19.52 12.87
CA GLU A 28 5.17 19.41 11.54
C GLU A 28 4.75 17.98 11.21
N ALA A 29 5.46 16.96 11.72
CA ALA A 29 5.10 15.56 11.52
C ALA A 29 3.77 15.22 12.20
N GLU A 30 3.53 15.72 13.41
CA GLU A 30 2.25 15.58 14.12
C GLU A 30 1.13 16.34 13.42
N LEU A 31 1.42 17.56 12.91
CA LEU A 31 0.45 18.30 12.11
C LEU A 31 0.07 17.53 10.84
N ASN A 32 1.05 17.00 10.12
CA ASN A 32 0.83 16.20 8.94
C ASN A 32 -0.04 14.97 9.25
N PHE A 33 0.24 14.28 10.36
CA PHE A 33 -0.57 13.15 10.80
C PHE A 33 -2.00 13.55 11.19
N ALA A 34 -2.19 14.69 11.85
CA ALA A 34 -3.51 15.23 12.17
C ALA A 34 -4.31 15.57 10.89
N LEU A 35 -3.64 16.17 9.88
CA LEU A 35 -4.24 16.44 8.57
C LEU A 35 -4.57 15.15 7.81
N GLU A 36 -3.73 14.12 7.87
CA GLU A 36 -4.02 12.78 7.33
C GLU A 36 -5.27 12.16 7.96
N CYS A 37 -5.47 12.39 9.27
CA CYS A 37 -6.63 11.91 10.00
C CYS A 37 -7.90 12.76 9.75
N GLY A 38 -7.84 13.78 8.91
CA GLY A 38 -9.00 14.65 8.63
C GLY A 38 -9.34 15.59 9.78
N SER A 39 -8.36 15.96 10.63
CA SER A 39 -8.59 16.89 11.72
C SER A 39 -9.13 18.23 11.22
N ARG A 40 -10.26 18.66 11.80
CA ARG A 40 -10.90 19.94 11.46
C ARG A 40 -10.27 21.11 12.21
N TYR A 41 -9.87 20.87 13.44
CA TYR A 41 -9.21 21.84 14.31
C TYR A 41 -7.88 21.29 14.80
N VAL A 42 -6.89 22.17 14.97
CA VAL A 42 -5.56 21.80 15.46
C VAL A 42 -5.11 22.80 16.52
N GLN A 43 -4.48 22.31 17.57
CA GLN A 43 -3.93 23.10 18.65
C GLN A 43 -2.61 22.50 19.12
N GLY A 44 -1.63 23.36 19.39
CA GLY A 44 -0.39 22.96 20.05
C GLY A 44 0.71 23.98 19.85
N PHE A 45 1.87 23.68 20.45
CA PHE A 45 3.00 24.60 20.50
C PHE A 45 3.65 24.86 19.15
N LEU A 46 3.35 24.05 18.12
CA LEU A 46 3.71 24.36 16.74
C LEU A 46 3.17 25.73 16.28
N PHE A 47 2.01 26.14 16.81
CA PHE A 47 1.37 27.41 16.51
C PHE A 47 1.69 28.47 17.56
N ALA A 48 1.34 28.19 18.82
CA ALA A 48 1.58 29.08 19.94
C ALA A 48 1.53 28.33 21.26
N ARG A 49 2.25 28.87 22.25
CA ARG A 49 2.05 28.49 23.66
C ARG A 49 0.83 29.23 24.22
N ALA A 50 0.37 28.80 25.39
CA ALA A 50 -0.67 29.51 26.11
C ALA A 50 -0.15 30.90 26.52
N GLU A 51 -0.92 31.93 26.19
CA GLU A 51 -0.65 33.33 26.53
C GLU A 51 -1.83 33.90 27.32
N ILE A 52 -1.60 34.97 28.08
CA ILE A 52 -2.64 35.62 28.88
C ILE A 52 -3.67 36.37 28.00
N ASP A 53 -3.20 36.91 26.88
CA ASP A 53 -3.99 37.70 25.93
C ASP A 53 -4.41 36.85 24.74
N PHE A 54 -5.56 37.18 24.14
CA PHE A 54 -6.00 36.54 22.90
C PHE A 54 -5.16 37.00 21.71
N PHE A 55 -4.84 36.05 20.83
CA PHE A 55 -4.31 36.36 19.51
C PHE A 55 -5.38 37.01 18.62
N ALA A 56 -4.94 37.82 17.67
CA ALA A 56 -5.80 38.21 16.56
C ALA A 56 -6.31 36.97 15.81
N THR A 57 -7.56 37.00 15.36
CA THR A 57 -8.22 35.84 14.73
C THR A 57 -7.48 35.31 13.50
N ASP A 58 -6.71 36.16 12.82
CA ASP A 58 -5.95 35.85 11.61
C ASP A 58 -4.45 35.58 11.85
N ALA A 59 -3.98 35.65 13.09
CA ALA A 59 -2.55 35.56 13.44
C ALA A 59 -1.85 34.32 12.88
N PHE A 60 -2.59 33.20 12.77
CA PHE A 60 -2.04 31.91 12.32
C PHE A 60 -2.44 31.52 10.89
N VAL A 61 -3.19 32.36 10.17
CA VAL A 61 -3.68 32.04 8.81
C VAL A 61 -2.51 31.81 7.85
N GLN A 62 -1.54 32.72 7.81
CA GLN A 62 -0.39 32.62 6.90
C GLN A 62 0.62 31.53 7.32
N PRO A 63 1.01 31.40 8.60
CA PRO A 63 1.81 30.26 9.07
C PRO A 63 1.19 28.90 8.75
N PHE A 64 -0.12 28.72 9.04
CA PHE A 64 -0.83 27.48 8.73
C PHE A 64 -0.91 27.20 7.23
N ALA A 65 -1.13 28.22 6.41
CA ALA A 65 -1.15 28.08 4.95
C ALA A 65 0.17 27.50 4.40
N ARG A 66 1.33 27.99 4.89
CA ARG A 66 2.65 27.47 4.50
C ARG A 66 2.91 26.04 4.96
N LEU A 67 2.46 25.68 6.17
CA LEU A 67 2.53 24.30 6.66
C LEU A 67 1.69 23.35 5.80
N ARG A 68 0.45 23.75 5.53
CA ARG A 68 -0.47 22.99 4.66
C ARG A 68 0.07 22.83 3.24
N GLU A 69 0.69 23.86 2.67
CA GLU A 69 1.30 23.77 1.34
C GLU A 69 2.42 22.72 1.32
N ARG A 70 3.31 22.72 2.32
CA ARG A 70 4.36 21.70 2.46
C ARG A 70 3.80 20.29 2.62
N TYR A 71 2.75 20.13 3.44
CA TYR A 71 2.03 18.86 3.56
C TYR A 71 1.49 18.37 2.20
N VAL A 72 0.84 19.25 1.44
CA VAL A 72 0.31 18.91 0.11
C VAL A 72 1.44 18.50 -0.84
N GLN A 73 2.55 19.24 -0.86
CA GLN A 73 3.70 18.88 -1.70
C GLN A 73 4.28 17.51 -1.33
N GLN A 74 4.39 17.20 -0.04
CA GLN A 74 4.81 15.87 0.43
C GLN A 74 3.85 14.78 -0.06
N LYS A 75 2.53 14.99 0.06
CA LYS A 75 1.53 14.04 -0.43
C LYS A 75 1.56 13.86 -1.94
N LEU A 76 1.83 14.92 -2.70
CA LEU A 76 2.01 14.82 -4.15
C LEU A 76 3.25 14.01 -4.51
N MET A 77 4.37 14.20 -3.80
CA MET A 77 5.58 13.39 -4.01
C MET A 77 5.35 11.90 -3.69
N GLU A 78 4.66 11.59 -2.59
CA GLU A 78 4.25 10.22 -2.25
C GLU A 78 3.39 9.60 -3.36
N ARG A 79 2.43 10.36 -3.91
CA ARG A 79 1.60 9.92 -5.04
C ARG A 79 2.42 9.64 -6.28
N THR A 80 3.40 10.50 -6.62
CA THR A 80 4.29 10.29 -7.77
C THR A 80 5.10 9.00 -7.60
N ARG A 81 5.69 8.76 -6.43
CA ARG A 81 6.41 7.50 -6.14
C ARG A 81 5.52 6.27 -6.31
N LEU A 82 4.29 6.33 -5.82
CA LEU A 82 3.32 5.26 -6.00
C LEU A 82 2.97 5.04 -7.49
N MET A 83 2.91 6.10 -8.30
CA MET A 83 2.69 5.98 -9.74
C MET A 83 3.88 5.33 -10.45
N ASP A 84 5.11 5.69 -10.07
CA ASP A 84 6.32 5.06 -10.60
C ASP A 84 6.39 3.57 -10.22
N MET A 85 6.06 3.23 -8.96
CA MET A 85 5.95 1.84 -8.51
C MET A 85 4.90 1.06 -9.31
N ARG A 86 3.73 1.64 -9.57
CA ARG A 86 2.69 1.01 -10.41
C ARG A 86 3.16 0.76 -11.83
N ARG A 87 3.98 1.65 -12.40
CA ARG A 87 4.58 1.44 -13.72
C ARG A 87 5.55 0.25 -13.70
N GLN A 88 6.47 0.20 -12.73
CA GLN A 88 7.40 -0.93 -12.59
C GLN A 88 6.66 -2.26 -12.35
N LEU A 89 5.59 -2.25 -11.55
CA LEU A 89 4.74 -3.42 -11.34
C LEU A 89 4.04 -3.88 -12.61
N ALA A 90 3.54 -2.96 -13.43
CA ALA A 90 2.92 -3.31 -14.71
C ALA A 90 3.93 -3.98 -15.67
N GLU A 91 5.16 -3.46 -15.72
CA GLU A 91 6.26 -4.05 -16.48
C GLU A 91 6.59 -5.47 -15.97
N LEU A 92 6.77 -5.63 -14.65
CA LEU A 92 7.04 -6.92 -14.02
C LEU A 92 5.90 -7.93 -14.25
N MET A 93 4.64 -7.50 -14.11
CA MET A 93 3.47 -8.34 -14.36
C MET A 93 3.48 -8.86 -15.79
N ALA A 94 3.74 -8.00 -16.78
CA ALA A 94 3.80 -8.42 -18.19
C ALA A 94 4.90 -9.48 -18.43
N LEU A 95 6.08 -9.28 -17.84
CA LEU A 95 7.19 -10.24 -17.93
C LEU A 95 6.83 -11.61 -17.33
N LEU A 96 6.28 -11.60 -16.11
CA LEU A 96 5.93 -12.82 -15.39
C LEU A 96 4.73 -13.54 -16.00
N GLN A 97 3.74 -12.81 -16.53
CA GLN A 97 2.61 -13.40 -17.25
C GLN A 97 3.07 -14.08 -18.54
N ALA A 98 3.96 -13.45 -19.32
CA ALA A 98 4.53 -14.06 -20.52
C ALA A 98 5.30 -15.35 -20.20
N TRP A 99 6.15 -15.31 -19.16
CA TRP A 99 6.85 -16.50 -18.65
C TRP A 99 5.87 -17.61 -18.22
N ALA A 100 4.81 -17.25 -17.48
CA ALA A 100 3.80 -18.18 -17.00
C ALA A 100 2.90 -18.75 -18.12
N GLN A 101 2.62 -17.98 -19.17
CA GLN A 101 1.87 -18.44 -20.34
C GLN A 101 2.68 -19.41 -21.19
N ALA A 102 3.99 -19.16 -21.32
CA ALA A 102 4.92 -20.07 -22.00
C ALA A 102 5.16 -21.38 -21.23
N GLN A 103 4.65 -21.49 -19.99
CA GLN A 103 4.93 -22.61 -19.08
C GLN A 103 6.44 -22.87 -18.91
N ALA A 104 7.22 -21.79 -18.94
CA ALA A 104 8.67 -21.86 -18.90
C ALA A 104 9.15 -22.31 -17.50
N PRO A 105 10.26 -23.06 -17.42
CA PRO A 105 10.83 -23.47 -16.14
C PRO A 105 11.41 -22.27 -15.37
N ILE A 106 11.66 -22.45 -14.07
CA ILE A 106 12.29 -21.45 -13.19
C ILE A 106 13.65 -20.97 -13.72
N SER A 107 14.41 -21.85 -14.38
CA SER A 107 15.70 -21.51 -14.99
C SER A 107 15.60 -20.50 -16.14
N GLN A 108 14.39 -20.24 -16.64
CA GLN A 108 14.09 -19.25 -17.67
C GLN A 108 13.30 -18.06 -17.12
N LEU A 109 13.32 -17.84 -15.80
CA LEU A 109 12.77 -16.61 -15.23
C LEU A 109 13.42 -15.39 -15.89
N PRO A 110 12.63 -14.31 -16.12
CA PRO A 110 13.21 -13.05 -16.57
C PRO A 110 14.22 -12.53 -15.55
N GLN A 111 15.07 -11.59 -15.95
CA GLN A 111 15.99 -10.97 -15.02
C GLN A 111 15.22 -10.10 -14.03
N LEU A 112 15.07 -10.58 -12.79
CA LEU A 112 14.28 -9.94 -11.74
C LEU A 112 15.09 -8.97 -10.87
N ASP A 113 16.41 -8.86 -11.07
CA ASP A 113 17.29 -7.96 -10.31
C ASP A 113 16.90 -6.47 -10.43
N ALA A 114 16.20 -6.11 -11.52
CA ALA A 114 15.66 -4.77 -11.73
C ALA A 114 14.51 -4.41 -10.76
N PHE A 115 13.97 -5.40 -10.04
CA PHE A 115 12.85 -5.27 -9.11
C PHE A 115 13.27 -5.73 -7.70
N PRO A 116 14.20 -5.03 -7.03
CA PRO A 116 14.79 -5.48 -5.76
C PRO A 116 13.80 -5.53 -4.59
N TRP A 117 12.63 -4.91 -4.75
CA TRP A 117 11.53 -4.93 -3.79
C TRP A 117 10.63 -6.17 -3.92
N LEU A 118 10.84 -7.03 -4.93
CA LEU A 118 10.08 -8.25 -5.15
C LEU A 118 10.43 -9.30 -4.09
N LEU A 119 9.45 -9.69 -3.27
CA LEU A 119 9.64 -10.71 -2.24
C LEU A 119 9.31 -12.11 -2.78
N ARG A 120 8.11 -12.24 -3.36
CA ARG A 120 7.61 -13.49 -3.94
C ARG A 120 6.53 -13.26 -4.97
N PHE A 121 6.26 -14.28 -5.77
CA PHE A 121 5.08 -14.31 -6.63
C PHE A 121 4.53 -15.73 -6.79
N TYR A 122 3.24 -15.82 -7.07
CA TYR A 122 2.50 -17.07 -7.24
C TYR A 122 1.22 -16.83 -8.05
N GLN A 123 0.64 -17.91 -8.57
CA GLN A 123 -0.58 -17.86 -9.36
C GLN A 123 -1.73 -18.52 -8.61
N CYS A 124 -2.92 -17.94 -8.75
CA CYS A 124 -4.19 -18.52 -8.31
C CYS A 124 -5.14 -18.72 -9.50
N ASP A 125 -6.14 -19.57 -9.32
CA ASP A 125 -7.31 -19.60 -10.18
C ASP A 125 -8.23 -18.40 -9.90
N ARG A 126 -9.29 -18.27 -10.70
CA ARG A 126 -10.34 -17.25 -10.54
C ARG A 126 -11.17 -17.35 -9.25
N HIS A 127 -11.02 -18.42 -8.48
CA HIS A 127 -11.69 -18.63 -7.20
C HIS A 127 -10.75 -18.37 -6.01
N GLY A 128 -9.49 -18.02 -6.29
CA GLY A 128 -8.46 -17.75 -5.28
C GLY A 128 -7.72 -18.97 -4.78
N THR A 129 -7.86 -20.13 -5.41
CA THR A 129 -7.07 -21.33 -5.10
C THR A 129 -5.70 -21.20 -5.73
N GLN A 130 -4.65 -21.33 -4.93
CA GLN A 130 -3.27 -21.24 -5.39
C GLN A 130 -2.89 -22.43 -6.26
N LEU A 131 -2.49 -22.15 -7.50
CA LEU A 131 -2.16 -23.13 -8.53
C LEU A 131 -0.66 -23.47 -8.57
N THR A 132 0.19 -22.51 -8.20
CA THR A 132 1.65 -22.66 -8.31
C THR A 132 2.34 -22.50 -6.97
N PRO A 133 3.57 -23.03 -6.82
CA PRO A 133 4.42 -22.72 -5.68
C PRO A 133 4.59 -21.22 -5.49
N ASN A 134 4.92 -20.81 -4.27
CA ASN A 134 5.54 -19.50 -4.07
C ASN A 134 6.94 -19.55 -4.65
N LEU A 135 7.25 -18.65 -5.58
CA LEU A 135 8.62 -18.38 -5.98
C LEU A 135 9.14 -17.24 -5.11
N GLU A 136 10.14 -17.53 -4.30
CA GLU A 136 10.73 -16.59 -3.34
C GLU A 136 12.22 -16.42 -3.59
N TRP A 137 12.74 -15.21 -3.36
CA TRP A 137 14.18 -14.98 -3.39
C TRP A 137 14.81 -15.40 -2.05
N ARG A 138 15.61 -16.48 -2.06
CA ARG A 138 16.33 -16.99 -0.88
C ARG A 138 17.73 -17.45 -1.29
N ASN A 139 18.74 -17.21 -0.44
CA ASN A 139 20.12 -17.68 -0.66
C ASN A 139 20.68 -17.33 -2.06
N GLN A 140 20.47 -16.10 -2.53
CA GLN A 140 20.92 -15.62 -3.85
C GLN A 140 20.29 -16.35 -5.06
N GLY A 141 19.09 -16.91 -4.91
CA GLY A 141 18.35 -17.50 -6.02
C GLY A 141 16.84 -17.57 -5.79
N TRP A 142 16.11 -17.79 -6.89
CA TRP A 142 14.68 -18.08 -6.83
C TRP A 142 14.43 -19.54 -6.46
N VAL A 143 13.66 -19.75 -5.40
CA VAL A 143 13.33 -21.09 -4.88
C VAL A 143 11.82 -21.27 -4.86
N ALA A 144 11.36 -22.45 -5.28
CA ALA A 144 9.96 -22.83 -5.20
C ALA A 144 9.61 -23.42 -3.83
N ASP A 145 8.55 -22.90 -3.22
CA ASP A 145 7.91 -23.45 -2.02
C ASP A 145 6.49 -23.93 -2.35
N ASN A 146 6.28 -25.24 -2.27
CA ASN A 146 5.01 -25.89 -2.61
C ASN A 146 4.01 -25.89 -1.45
N SER A 147 4.38 -25.42 -0.26
CA SER A 147 3.59 -25.58 0.97
C SER A 147 2.18 -24.97 0.91
N TYR A 148 1.95 -24.02 -0.02
CA TYR A 148 0.69 -23.29 -0.16
C TYR A 148 -0.12 -23.70 -1.41
N VAL A 149 0.36 -24.64 -2.22
CA VAL A 149 -0.38 -25.12 -3.40
C VAL A 149 -1.69 -25.77 -2.95
N GLY A 150 -2.80 -25.34 -3.55
CA GLY A 150 -4.15 -25.79 -3.19
C GLY A 150 -4.81 -25.00 -2.06
N HIS A 151 -4.10 -24.09 -1.38
CA HIS A 151 -4.73 -23.18 -0.42
C HIS A 151 -5.62 -22.16 -1.13
N ASN A 152 -6.71 -21.74 -0.48
CA ASN A 152 -7.61 -20.72 -1.03
C ASN A 152 -7.49 -19.40 -0.25
N TRP A 153 -7.31 -18.30 -0.98
CA TRP A 153 -7.05 -16.97 -0.45
C TRP A 153 -8.22 -16.00 -0.57
N SER A 154 -9.39 -16.47 -1.06
CA SER A 154 -10.55 -15.61 -1.34
C SER A 154 -11.03 -14.81 -0.13
N TRP A 155 -10.86 -15.35 1.08
CA TRP A 155 -11.27 -14.70 2.34
C TRP A 155 -10.42 -13.48 2.73
N ARG A 156 -9.27 -13.24 2.10
CA ARG A 156 -8.42 -12.09 2.44
C ARG A 156 -9.14 -10.78 2.07
N PRO A 157 -9.13 -9.73 2.91
CA PRO A 157 -9.97 -8.54 2.73
C PRO A 157 -9.88 -7.83 1.38
N TYR A 158 -8.71 -7.85 0.74
CA TYR A 158 -8.48 -7.22 -0.58
C TYR A 158 -8.72 -8.18 -1.76
N PHE A 159 -8.90 -9.47 -1.50
CA PHE A 159 -8.99 -10.49 -2.54
C PHE A 159 -10.31 -10.42 -3.29
N TYR A 160 -11.43 -10.17 -2.62
CA TYR A 160 -12.70 -9.96 -3.31
C TYR A 160 -12.70 -8.72 -4.21
N HIS A 161 -11.94 -7.67 -3.85
CA HIS A 161 -11.76 -6.51 -4.73
C HIS A 161 -11.00 -6.90 -5.99
N LEU A 162 -9.94 -7.71 -5.88
CA LEU A 162 -9.24 -8.31 -7.02
C LEU A 162 -10.19 -9.13 -7.92
N LEU A 163 -10.99 -10.02 -7.33
CA LEU A 163 -11.92 -10.89 -8.06
C LEU A 163 -13.01 -10.10 -8.80
N ALA A 164 -13.52 -9.02 -8.21
CA ALA A 164 -14.53 -8.16 -8.82
C ALA A 164 -13.98 -7.37 -10.01
N GLU A 165 -12.72 -6.94 -9.94
CA GLU A 165 -12.04 -6.20 -11.02
C GLU A 165 -11.66 -7.09 -12.21
N GLY A 166 -11.72 -8.44 -12.07
CA GLY A 166 -11.38 -9.40 -13.12
C GLY A 166 -12.26 -9.36 -14.38
N TRP A 167 -13.23 -8.44 -14.45
CA TRP A 167 -14.01 -8.13 -15.66
C TRP A 167 -13.27 -7.14 -16.58
N ASP A 168 -12.30 -6.40 -16.03
CA ASP A 168 -11.32 -5.58 -16.77
C ASP A 168 -9.93 -6.20 -16.54
N GLU A 169 -9.60 -7.20 -17.36
CA GLU A 169 -8.39 -8.06 -17.25
C GLU A 169 -7.07 -7.28 -17.12
N ARG A 170 -7.05 -5.99 -17.47
CA ARG A 170 -5.85 -5.16 -17.49
C ARG A 170 -5.60 -4.41 -16.19
N ARG A 171 -6.53 -4.39 -15.23
CA ARG A 171 -6.37 -3.50 -14.07
C ARG A 171 -5.47 -4.11 -13.00
N LEU A 172 -4.30 -3.49 -12.81
CA LEU A 172 -3.41 -3.78 -11.69
C LEU A 172 -4.00 -3.27 -10.38
N THR A 173 -4.21 -4.17 -9.43
CA THR A 173 -4.69 -3.85 -8.09
C THR A 173 -3.56 -4.00 -7.08
N LEU A 174 -3.51 -3.12 -6.09
CA LEU A 174 -2.50 -3.12 -5.04
C LEU A 174 -3.22 -3.09 -3.68
N SER A 175 -2.83 -3.96 -2.77
CA SER A 175 -3.35 -3.95 -1.40
C SER A 175 -2.84 -2.73 -0.62
N ASN A 176 -3.42 -2.48 0.55
CA ASN A 176 -2.74 -1.65 1.55
C ASN A 176 -1.54 -2.42 2.13
N THR A 177 -0.63 -1.71 2.80
CA THR A 177 0.45 -2.33 3.58
C THR A 177 -0.12 -3.20 4.69
N TYR A 178 0.37 -4.44 4.79
CA TYR A 178 0.01 -5.39 5.83
C TYR A 178 1.25 -6.17 6.29
N ARG A 179 1.12 -6.94 7.39
CA ARG A 179 2.18 -7.85 7.85
C ARG A 179 1.98 -9.23 7.25
N ASP A 180 2.98 -9.74 6.55
CA ASP A 180 2.98 -11.10 6.03
C ASP A 180 2.88 -12.11 7.19
N ALA A 181 1.99 -13.09 7.06
CA ALA A 181 1.70 -14.03 8.15
C ALA A 181 2.89 -14.96 8.47
N THR A 182 3.75 -15.21 7.49
CA THR A 182 4.86 -16.17 7.61
C THR A 182 6.17 -15.48 8.00
N SER A 183 6.52 -14.39 7.33
CA SER A 183 7.76 -13.64 7.57
C SER A 183 7.63 -12.52 8.60
N ASN A 184 6.40 -12.09 8.93
CA ASN A 184 6.12 -10.93 9.77
C ASN A 184 6.69 -9.59 9.25
N GLN A 185 7.11 -9.55 7.98
CA GLN A 185 7.57 -8.35 7.28
C GLN A 185 6.38 -7.53 6.78
N TYR A 186 6.52 -6.20 6.74
CA TYR A 186 5.55 -5.34 6.08
C TYR A 186 5.65 -5.48 4.56
N CYS A 187 4.55 -5.81 3.92
CA CYS A 187 4.49 -5.98 2.48
C CYS A 187 3.17 -5.43 1.90
N LEU A 188 3.13 -5.36 0.57
CA LEU A 188 1.93 -5.11 -0.22
C LEU A 188 1.83 -6.23 -1.25
N THR A 189 0.61 -6.64 -1.59
CA THR A 189 0.37 -7.56 -2.69
C THR A 189 -0.19 -6.80 -3.88
N ALA A 190 0.49 -6.90 -5.02
CA ALA A 190 -0.06 -6.55 -6.31
C ALA A 190 -0.72 -7.78 -6.95
N GLY A 191 -1.86 -7.59 -7.60
CA GLY A 191 -2.58 -8.66 -8.28
C GLY A 191 -3.12 -8.21 -9.62
N GLN A 192 -3.04 -9.10 -10.61
CA GLN A 192 -3.61 -8.87 -11.94
C GLN A 192 -4.06 -10.19 -12.59
N PHE A 193 -5.27 -10.18 -13.14
CA PHE A 193 -5.78 -11.30 -13.94
C PHE A 193 -5.08 -11.36 -15.29
N PHE A 194 -4.93 -12.57 -15.80
CA PHE A 194 -4.42 -12.84 -17.14
C PHE A 194 -5.02 -14.15 -17.67
N ASP A 195 -4.69 -14.52 -18.91
CA ASP A 195 -5.19 -15.74 -19.54
C ASP A 195 -6.74 -15.80 -19.57
N ASN A 196 -7.35 -14.78 -20.18
CA ASN A 196 -8.80 -14.60 -20.29
C ASN A 196 -9.52 -14.67 -18.92
N GLY A 197 -8.93 -14.04 -17.91
CA GLY A 197 -9.46 -14.00 -16.54
C GLY A 197 -9.45 -15.33 -15.79
N GLN A 198 -8.79 -16.38 -16.30
CA GLN A 198 -8.75 -17.69 -15.64
C GLN A 198 -7.65 -17.78 -14.57
N ARG A 199 -6.56 -17.03 -14.75
CA ARG A 199 -5.42 -17.03 -13.83
C ARG A 199 -5.21 -15.65 -13.23
N LEU A 200 -4.87 -15.61 -11.96
CA LEU A 200 -4.51 -14.42 -11.21
C LEU A 200 -3.04 -14.52 -10.82
N LEU A 201 -2.22 -13.58 -11.26
CA LEU A 201 -0.84 -13.44 -10.80
C LEU A 201 -0.81 -12.51 -9.58
N LEU A 202 -0.17 -12.97 -8.51
CA LEU A 202 0.02 -12.23 -7.26
C LEU A 202 1.51 -12.03 -7.00
N ILE A 203 1.87 -10.82 -6.63
CA ILE A 203 3.24 -10.38 -6.36
C ILE A 203 3.27 -9.73 -4.99
N ASP A 204 4.03 -10.28 -4.05
CA ASP A 204 4.29 -9.64 -2.76
C ASP A 204 5.55 -8.77 -2.86
N ILE A 205 5.43 -7.54 -2.35
CA ILE A 205 6.40 -6.45 -2.48
C ILE A 205 6.80 -5.99 -1.08
N ASP A 206 8.08 -5.72 -0.88
CA ASP A 206 8.56 -5.09 0.35
C ASP A 206 7.98 -3.68 0.49
N ALA A 207 7.33 -3.39 1.62
CA ALA A 207 6.78 -2.06 1.88
C ALA A 207 7.88 -0.98 1.98
N ALA A 208 9.13 -1.35 2.27
CA ALA A 208 10.26 -0.43 2.24
C ALA A 208 10.69 -0.02 0.81
N GLY A 209 10.21 -0.72 -0.22
CA GLY A 209 10.48 -0.41 -1.62
C GLY A 209 9.66 0.74 -2.21
N LEU A 210 8.68 1.28 -1.45
CA LEU A 210 7.81 2.40 -1.85
C LEU A 210 8.39 3.79 -1.55
#